data_AF-A0A8J5F1Y4-F1
#
_entry.id   AF-A0A8J5F1Y4-F1
#
_cell.length_a   1.000
_cell.length_b   1.000
_cell.length_c   1.000
_cell.angle_alpha   90.00
_cell.angle_beta   90.00
_cell.angle_gamma   90.00
#
_symmetry.space_group_name_H-M   'P 1'
#
loop_
_entity.id
_entity.type
_entity.pdbx_description
1 polymer ?
#
loop_
_entity_poly.entity_id
_entity_poly.type
_entity_poly.pdbx_seq_one_letter_code
_entity_poly.pdbx_strand_id
1 'polypeptide(L)'
;MREVRIPSGEEAVTGCRRSSAAAEECPRLVQEEREHIDKVARFVARDGDMTEAILQRLLRITKNHRRWGFISPDHPHHGYYLHRKISEQCRAIRPPR
;
A
#
# COMPACT_ATOMS: atom_id res chain seq x y z
N MET A 1 -2.47 56.31 -10.55
CA MET A 1 -3.22 55.19 -9.97
C MET A 1 -2.35 53.95 -10.02
N ARG A 2 -2.00 53.46 -8.82
CA ARG A 2 -1.49 52.13 -8.41
C ARG A 2 -0.29 51.51 -9.14
N GLU A 3 0.86 51.69 -8.50
CA GLU A 3 2.05 50.84 -8.58
C GLU A 3 1.72 49.40 -8.12
N VAL A 4 2.22 48.42 -8.87
CA VAL A 4 2.16 47.00 -8.50
C VAL A 4 3.48 46.67 -7.81
N ARG A 5 3.40 46.53 -6.47
CA ARG A 5 4.50 46.14 -5.59
C ARG A 5 4.84 44.66 -5.82
N ILE A 6 6.07 44.38 -6.23
CA ILE A 6 6.67 43.04 -6.15
C ILE A 6 7.26 42.88 -4.74
N PRO A 7 6.90 41.84 -3.97
CA PRO A 7 7.66 41.47 -2.78
C PRO A 7 8.79 40.49 -3.13
N SER A 8 10.01 40.95 -2.83
CA SER A 8 11.26 40.20 -2.72
C SER A 8 11.61 40.07 -1.22
N GLY A 9 12.20 38.95 -0.81
CA GLY A 9 12.69 38.69 0.56
C GLY A 9 11.91 37.55 1.23
N GLU A 10 12.38 36.29 1.28
CA GLU A 10 13.52 35.72 2.03
C GLU A 10 13.14 35.39 3.50
N GLU A 11 13.69 34.27 3.99
CA GLU A 11 13.68 33.77 5.37
C GLU A 11 12.37 33.05 5.80
N ALA A 12 12.35 31.94 6.54
CA ALA A 12 13.33 31.00 7.01
C ALA A 12 12.52 29.85 7.66
N VAL A 13 13.05 28.61 7.56
CA VAL A 13 12.94 27.56 8.58
C VAL A 13 11.54 27.36 9.19
N THR A 14 10.75 26.44 8.62
CA THR A 14 9.77 25.70 9.42
C THR A 14 10.05 24.21 9.28
N GLY A 15 10.86 23.76 10.24
CA GLY A 15 10.94 22.41 10.78
C GLY A 15 10.56 21.28 9.84
N CYS A 16 11.59 20.61 9.33
CA CYS A 16 11.55 19.16 9.20
C CYS A 16 11.21 18.59 10.60
N ARG A 17 9.91 18.50 10.91
CA ARG A 17 9.43 17.74 12.05
C ARG A 17 9.76 16.30 11.72
N ARG A 18 10.92 15.87 12.23
CA ARG A 18 11.14 14.49 12.65
C ARG A 18 9.91 14.08 13.46
N SER A 19 8.96 13.43 12.81
CA SER A 19 8.13 12.43 13.48
C SER A 19 8.93 11.14 13.46
N SER A 20 10.02 11.17 14.22
CA SER A 20 10.66 10.00 14.79
C SER A 20 9.75 9.56 15.93
N ALA A 21 8.95 8.51 15.70
CA ALA A 21 8.36 7.64 16.72
C ALA A 21 7.34 6.67 16.08
N ALA A 22 7.81 5.68 15.31
CA ALA A 22 7.07 4.42 15.07
C ALA A 22 7.96 3.31 14.47
N ALA A 23 9.29 3.39 14.62
CA ALA A 23 10.19 2.41 14.02
C ALA A 23 10.33 1.10 14.82
N GLU A 24 9.65 0.96 15.96
CA GLU A 24 9.84 -0.19 16.87
C GLU A 24 8.52 -0.82 17.33
N GLU A 25 7.58 -1.00 16.41
CA GLU A 25 6.53 -2.02 16.61
C GLU A 25 7.01 -3.29 15.89
N CYS A 26 7.72 -4.14 16.63
CA CYS A 26 8.20 -5.49 16.30
C CYS A 26 8.40 -5.79 14.79
N PRO A 27 9.64 -5.86 14.27
CA PRO A 27 9.89 -6.23 12.86
C PRO A 27 9.27 -7.58 12.44
N ARG A 28 8.86 -8.41 13.41
CA ARG A 28 8.10 -9.65 13.21
C ARG A 28 6.67 -9.43 12.71
N LEU A 29 5.94 -8.45 13.25
CA LEU A 29 4.55 -8.19 12.84
C LEU A 29 4.49 -7.64 11.41
N VAL A 30 5.44 -6.79 11.04
CA VAL A 30 5.60 -6.27 9.67
C VAL A 30 5.95 -7.39 8.69
N GLN A 31 6.77 -8.37 9.13
CA GLN A 31 7.12 -9.53 8.33
C GLN A 31 5.91 -10.46 8.12
N GLU A 32 5.14 -10.74 9.16
CA GLU A 32 3.90 -11.54 9.07
C GLU A 32 2.86 -10.89 8.15
N GLU A 33 2.71 -9.56 8.21
CA GLU A 33 1.79 -8.83 7.34
C GLU A 33 2.23 -8.89 5.87
N ARG A 34 3.53 -8.74 5.59
CA ARG A 34 4.10 -8.91 4.25
C ARG A 34 3.90 -10.33 3.74
N GLU A 35 4.12 -11.35 4.57
CA GLU A 35 3.91 -12.75 4.21
C GLU A 35 2.44 -13.07 3.93
N HIS A 36 1.52 -12.48 4.71
CA HIS A 36 0.09 -12.57 4.46
C HIS A 36 -0.28 -11.94 3.12
N ILE A 37 0.18 -10.72 2.85
CA ILE A 37 -0.05 -10.03 1.58
C ILE A 37 0.54 -10.85 0.42
N ASP A 38 1.74 -11.40 0.56
CA ASP A 38 2.38 -12.25 -0.46
C ASP A 38 1.55 -13.51 -0.77
N LYS A 39 1.01 -14.18 0.26
CA LYS A 39 0.15 -15.36 0.09
C LYS A 39 -1.14 -15.00 -0.66
N VAL A 40 -1.78 -13.90 -0.27
CA VAL A 40 -3.01 -13.43 -0.92
C VAL A 40 -2.72 -13.00 -2.36
N ALA A 41 -1.63 -12.28 -2.61
CA ALA A 41 -1.21 -11.88 -3.94
C ALA A 41 -0.98 -13.07 -4.87
N ARG A 42 -0.33 -14.14 -4.39
CA ARG A 42 -0.16 -15.39 -5.16
C ARG A 42 -1.48 -16.06 -5.48
N PHE A 43 -2.42 -16.07 -4.53
CA PHE A 43 -3.72 -16.70 -4.72
C PHE A 43 -4.55 -15.93 -5.76
N VAL A 44 -4.62 -14.61 -5.62
CA VAL A 44 -5.31 -13.73 -6.59
C VAL A 44 -4.63 -13.75 -7.96
N ALA A 45 -3.29 -13.83 -8.01
CA ALA A 45 -2.56 -13.92 -9.27
C ALA A 45 -2.88 -15.18 -10.08
N ARG A 46 -3.32 -16.27 -9.42
CA ARG A 46 -3.65 -17.55 -10.07
C ARG A 46 -5.11 -17.63 -10.49
N ASP A 47 -6.03 -17.28 -9.59
CA ASP A 47 -7.48 -17.37 -9.83
C ASP A 47 -8.09 -16.11 -10.47
N GLY A 48 -7.32 -15.02 -10.54
CA GLY A 48 -7.72 -13.77 -11.18
C GLY A 48 -8.69 -12.92 -10.34
N ASP A 49 -9.44 -12.07 -11.05
CA ASP A 49 -10.22 -10.97 -10.47
C ASP A 49 -11.37 -11.41 -9.55
N MET A 50 -11.87 -12.65 -9.71
CA MET A 50 -12.95 -13.18 -8.87
C MET A 50 -12.55 -13.26 -7.39
N THR A 51 -11.33 -13.70 -7.12
CA THR A 51 -10.82 -13.82 -5.75
C THR A 51 -10.71 -12.44 -5.10
N GLU A 52 -10.21 -11.46 -5.83
CA GLU A 52 -10.11 -10.07 -5.34
C GLU A 52 -11.49 -9.48 -5.03
N ALA A 53 -12.49 -9.72 -5.89
CA ALA A 53 -13.87 -9.29 -5.66
C ALA A 53 -14.49 -9.93 -4.40
N ILE A 54 -14.22 -11.22 -4.14
CA ILE A 54 -14.68 -11.89 -2.91
C ILE A 54 -14.03 -11.26 -1.68
N LEU A 55 -12.72 -11.01 -1.72
CA LEU A 55 -12.01 -10.41 -0.59
C LEU A 55 -12.48 -8.97 -0.31
N GLN A 56 -12.75 -8.17 -1.36
CA GLN A 56 -13.37 -6.86 -1.21
C GLN A 56 -14.77 -6.95 -0.60
N ARG A 57 -15.58 -7.92 -1.03
CA ARG A 57 -16.91 -8.15 -0.45
C ARG A 57 -16.82 -8.56 1.01
N LEU A 58 -15.87 -9.41 1.37
CA LEU A 58 -15.59 -9.80 2.76
C LEU A 58 -15.13 -8.61 3.59
N LEU A 59 -14.28 -7.74 3.07
CA LEU A 59 -13.88 -6.51 3.75
C LEU A 59 -15.11 -5.64 4.08
N ARG A 60 -16.04 -5.49 3.13
CA ARG A 60 -17.27 -4.69 3.33
C ARG A 60 -18.21 -5.31 4.37
N ILE A 61 -18.37 -6.64 4.37
CA ILE A 61 -19.27 -7.35 5.31
C ILE A 61 -18.66 -7.39 6.71
N THR A 62 -17.39 -7.78 6.82
CA THR A 62 -16.74 -8.01 8.12
C THR A 62 -16.14 -6.76 8.73
N LYS A 63 -15.99 -5.68 7.94
CA LYS A 63 -15.26 -4.45 8.31
C LYS A 63 -13.86 -4.72 8.86
N ASN A 64 -13.24 -5.84 8.48
CA ASN A 64 -11.94 -6.26 8.99
C ASN A 64 -10.80 -5.61 8.19
N HIS A 65 -10.60 -4.32 8.43
CA HIS A 65 -9.53 -3.54 7.81
C HIS A 65 -8.13 -4.03 8.20
N ARG A 66 -7.97 -4.64 9.39
CA ARG A 66 -6.68 -5.21 9.81
C ARG A 66 -6.22 -6.36 8.91
N ARG A 67 -7.14 -7.23 8.49
CA ARG A 67 -6.80 -8.44 7.72
C ARG A 67 -6.90 -8.28 6.21
N TRP A 68 -7.80 -7.42 5.74
CA TRP A 68 -8.13 -7.24 4.32
C TRP A 68 -7.95 -5.80 3.82
N GLY A 69 -7.55 -4.87 4.69
CA GLY A 69 -7.48 -3.44 4.37
C GLY A 69 -6.55 -3.12 3.22
N PHE A 70 -5.45 -3.87 3.05
CA PHE A 70 -4.50 -3.68 1.95
C PHE A 70 -5.08 -3.87 0.55
N ILE A 71 -6.27 -4.45 0.42
CA ILE A 71 -6.97 -4.57 -0.86
C ILE A 71 -7.61 -3.24 -1.27
N SER A 72 -7.92 -2.37 -0.30
CA SER A 72 -8.46 -1.04 -0.56
C SER A 72 -7.36 -0.10 -1.07
N PRO A 73 -7.65 0.76 -2.07
CA PRO A 73 -6.68 1.73 -2.58
C PRO A 73 -6.23 2.76 -1.53
N ASP A 74 -7.04 3.00 -0.50
CA ASP A 74 -6.72 3.92 0.60
C ASP A 74 -5.66 3.38 1.57
N HIS A 75 -5.28 2.11 1.47
CA HIS A 75 -4.37 1.49 2.42
C HIS A 75 -2.89 1.67 2.02
N PRO A 76 -1.98 1.96 2.98
CA PRO A 76 -0.56 2.17 2.67
C PRO A 76 0.12 0.95 2.02
N HIS A 77 -0.36 -0.25 2.31
CA HIS A 77 0.16 -1.50 1.73
C HIS A 77 -0.48 -1.90 0.39
N HIS A 78 -1.41 -1.11 -0.16
CA HIS A 78 -2.07 -1.44 -1.43
C HIS A 78 -1.11 -1.51 -2.62
N GLY A 79 -0.18 -0.55 -2.72
CA GLY A 79 0.83 -0.55 -3.78
C GLY A 79 1.74 -1.78 -3.72
N TYR A 80 2.09 -2.23 -2.51
CA TYR A 80 2.89 -3.45 -2.32
C TYR A 80 2.12 -4.71 -2.76
N TYR A 81 0.85 -4.81 -2.38
CA TYR A 81 -0.03 -5.90 -2.81
C TYR A 81 -0.16 -5.97 -4.34
N LEU A 82 -0.42 -4.84 -5.01
CA LEU A 82 -0.53 -4.79 -6.46
C LEU A 82 0.76 -5.22 -7.16
N HIS A 83 1.90 -4.71 -6.70
CA HIS A 83 3.20 -5.08 -7.27
C HIS A 83 3.46 -6.58 -7.13
N ARG A 84 3.15 -7.18 -5.98
CA ARG A 84 3.27 -8.62 -5.76
C ARG A 84 2.30 -9.42 -6.63
N LYS A 85 1.04 -8.98 -6.75
CA LYS A 85 0.03 -9.62 -7.60
C LYS A 85 0.52 -9.68 -9.05
N ILE A 86 0.96 -8.55 -9.61
CA ILE A 86 1.49 -8.46 -10.98
C ILE A 86 2.74 -9.33 -11.14
N SER A 87 3.66 -9.29 -10.19
CA SER A 87 4.87 -10.11 -10.23
C SER A 87 4.56 -11.62 -10.28
N GLU A 88 3.59 -12.09 -9.50
CA GLU A 88 3.18 -13.49 -9.48
C GLU A 88 2.37 -13.86 -10.74
N GLN A 89 1.55 -12.95 -11.28
CA GLN A 89 0.85 -13.13 -12.56
C GLN A 89 1.86 -13.30 -13.71
N CYS A 90 2.86 -12.42 -13.80
CA CYS A 90 3.92 -12.53 -14.80
C CYS A 90 4.76 -13.81 -14.63
N ARG A 91 4.88 -14.33 -13.41
CA ARG A 91 5.56 -15.60 -13.15
C ARG A 91 4.73 -16.79 -13.60
N ALA A 92 3.42 -16.77 -13.39
CA ALA A 92 2.50 -17.82 -13.84
C ALA A 92 2.45 -17.96 -15.36
N ILE A 93 2.67 -16.86 -16.09
CA ILE A 93 2.70 -16.84 -17.57
C ILE A 93 4.03 -17.37 -18.13
N ARG A 94 5.12 -17.37 -17.34
CA ARG A 94 6.42 -17.84 -17.85
C ARG A 94 6.42 -19.37 -17.97
N PRO A 95 6.68 -19.92 -19.18
CA PRO A 95 6.79 -21.37 -19.34
C PRO A 95 7.98 -21.90 -18.53
N PRO A 96 7.86 -23.10 -17.91
CA PRO A 96 8.99 -23.76 -17.27
C PRO A 96 10.06 -24.06 -18.33
N ARG A 97 11.34 -23.80 -17.99
CA ARG A 97 12.49 -24.14 -18.83
C ARG A 97 12.75 -25.63 -18.84
#